data_AF-A0A7X3GEY2-F1
#
_entry.id   AF-A0A7X3GEY2-F1
#
_cell.length_a   1.000
_cell.length_b   1.000
_cell.length_c   1.000
_cell.angle_alpha   90.00
_cell.angle_beta   90.00
_cell.angle_gamma   90.00
#
_symmetry.space_group_name_H-M   'P 1'
#
loop_
_entity.id
_entity.type
_entity.pdbx_description
1 polymer ?
#
loop_
_entity_poly.entity_id
_entity_poly.type
_entity_poly.pdbx_seq_one_letter_code
_entity_poly.pdbx_strand_id
1 'polypeptide(L)'
;MNMRFKWLRTKGLAVVIFLLLIYVYVGNVGTVKVAIDQNEGSSTVGEVVKGQVVKQTFLSEHGNLVGVSVKLATFARSNEGHVEIGVKVEGSNRTIYSTTVSANSIVDNDYFKLRFPPIKNSNNKHYYIYMKSLDGKTGQALTAYKSTEDKYSLGELYVNGAKQNGDAVFQVFYNNSVFNKIFNF
;
A
#
# COMPACT_ATOMS: atom_id res chain seq x y z
N MET A 1 -8.29 55.11 16.96
CA MET A 1 -8.94 53.98 17.66
C MET A 1 -9.10 52.81 16.68
N ASN A 2 -8.13 51.87 16.60
CA ASN A 2 -8.23 50.64 15.77
C ASN A 2 -7.09 49.61 15.98
N MET A 3 -6.06 49.93 16.76
CA MET A 3 -4.85 49.09 16.88
C MET A 3 -5.04 47.86 17.80
N ARG A 4 -5.83 47.99 18.88
CA ARG A 4 -6.09 46.88 19.84
C ARG A 4 -6.99 45.78 19.26
N PHE A 5 -7.93 46.13 18.37
CA PHE A 5 -8.85 45.18 17.74
C PHE A 5 -8.17 44.32 16.66
N LYS A 6 -7.19 44.88 15.92
CA LYS A 6 -6.37 44.10 14.97
C LYS A 6 -5.48 43.06 15.67
N TRP A 7 -4.94 43.40 16.85
CA TRP A 7 -4.02 42.55 17.62
C TRP A 7 -4.71 41.36 18.30
N LEU A 8 -5.92 41.55 18.85
CA LEU A 8 -6.72 40.42 19.36
C LEU A 8 -7.14 39.46 18.23
N ARG A 9 -7.46 39.98 17.03
CA ARG A 9 -7.81 39.15 15.86
C ARG A 9 -6.64 38.31 15.36
N THR A 10 -5.43 38.85 15.34
CA THR A 10 -4.22 38.11 14.92
C THR A 10 -3.80 37.06 15.94
N LYS A 11 -3.89 37.35 17.25
CA LYS A 11 -3.64 36.36 18.29
C LYS A 11 -4.70 35.25 18.32
N GLY A 12 -5.97 35.60 18.14
CA GLY A 12 -7.04 34.61 18.01
C GLY A 12 -6.82 33.69 16.81
N LEU A 13 -6.45 34.25 15.65
CA LEU A 13 -6.10 33.47 14.46
C LEU A 13 -4.90 32.55 14.70
N ALA A 14 -3.85 33.04 15.37
CA ALA A 14 -2.68 32.24 15.70
C ALA A 14 -3.02 31.07 16.64
N VAL A 15 -3.87 31.28 17.63
CA VAL A 15 -4.37 30.22 18.53
C VAL A 15 -5.19 29.19 17.76
N VAL A 16 -6.08 29.62 16.86
CA VAL A 16 -6.86 28.69 16.02
C VAL A 16 -5.94 27.86 15.11
N ILE A 17 -4.96 28.49 14.46
CA ILE A 17 -3.96 27.78 13.64
C ILE A 17 -3.18 26.78 14.50
N PHE A 18 -2.74 27.18 15.69
CA PHE A 18 -2.00 26.31 16.60
C PHE A 18 -2.83 25.10 17.05
N LEU A 19 -4.11 25.30 17.40
CA LEU A 19 -5.03 24.22 17.73
C LEU A 19 -5.30 23.29 16.55
N LEU A 20 -5.42 23.84 15.32
CA LEU A 20 -5.55 23.04 14.11
C LEU A 20 -4.30 22.21 13.83
N LEU A 21 -3.10 22.76 14.03
CA LEU A 21 -1.84 22.02 13.90
C LEU A 21 -1.75 20.89 14.92
N ILE A 22 -2.11 21.14 16.19
CA ILE A 22 -2.17 20.11 17.22
C ILE A 22 -3.18 19.01 16.83
N TYR A 23 -4.38 19.39 16.37
CA TYR A 23 -5.40 18.45 15.94
C TYR A 23 -4.91 17.57 14.78
N VAL A 24 -4.25 18.16 13.77
CA VAL A 24 -3.65 17.43 12.65
C VAL A 24 -2.53 16.51 13.12
N TYR A 25 -1.65 17.00 14.02
CA TYR A 25 -0.51 16.24 14.51
C TYR A 25 -0.95 15.05 15.37
N VAL A 26 -1.72 15.30 16.43
CA VAL A 26 -2.23 14.26 17.36
C VAL A 26 -3.11 13.25 16.63
N GLY A 27 -3.89 13.68 15.64
CA GLY A 27 -4.72 12.79 14.85
C GLY A 27 -3.97 11.76 14.02
N ASN A 28 -2.72 12.04 13.68
CA ASN A 28 -1.85 11.13 12.94
C ASN A 28 -0.96 10.29 13.87
N VAL A 29 -0.88 10.63 15.17
CA VAL A 29 -0.16 9.83 16.17
C VAL A 29 -0.92 8.53 16.41
N GLY A 30 -0.24 7.42 16.14
CA GLY A 30 -0.80 6.09 16.27
C GLY A 30 0.26 5.02 16.11
N THR A 31 -0.16 3.77 16.31
CA THR A 31 0.69 2.61 16.06
C THR A 31 0.28 1.98 14.74
N VAL A 32 1.23 1.79 13.83
CA VAL A 32 1.02 0.98 12.63
C VAL A 32 0.78 -0.47 13.03
N LYS A 33 -0.30 -1.07 12.53
CA LYS A 33 -0.65 -2.47 12.74
C LYS A 33 -0.87 -3.17 11.41
N VAL A 34 -0.70 -4.49 11.42
CA VAL A 34 -1.06 -5.37 10.30
C VAL A 34 -2.57 -5.61 10.38
N ALA A 35 -3.29 -5.33 9.29
CA ALA A 35 -4.70 -5.67 9.11
C ALA A 35 -4.84 -7.05 8.47
N ILE A 36 -4.09 -7.27 7.38
CA ILE A 36 -4.08 -8.51 6.62
C ILE A 36 -2.65 -9.04 6.63
N ASP A 37 -2.48 -10.32 6.98
CA ASP A 37 -1.21 -11.04 6.91
C ASP A 37 -1.38 -12.34 6.13
N GLN A 38 -1.27 -12.26 4.81
CA GLN A 38 -1.17 -13.44 3.96
C GLN A 38 0.30 -13.83 3.81
N ASN A 39 0.78 -14.72 4.68
CA ASN A 39 2.18 -15.13 4.72
C ASN A 39 2.45 -16.55 4.17
N GLU A 40 1.40 -17.26 3.75
CA GLU A 40 1.52 -18.62 3.21
C GLU A 40 1.92 -18.58 1.73
N GLY A 41 3.19 -18.89 1.44
CA GLY A 41 3.72 -19.01 0.08
C GLY A 41 4.15 -20.43 -0.24
N SER A 42 3.47 -21.09 -1.18
CA SER A 42 3.81 -22.43 -1.68
C SER A 42 4.37 -22.44 -3.10
N SER A 43 4.27 -21.31 -3.82
CA SER A 43 4.72 -21.19 -5.20
C SER A 43 5.02 -19.73 -5.57
N THR A 44 5.23 -19.46 -6.86
CA THR A 44 5.38 -18.11 -7.42
C THR A 44 4.41 -17.91 -8.58
N VAL A 45 4.20 -16.66 -8.99
CA VAL A 45 3.38 -16.31 -10.18
C VAL A 45 4.12 -16.55 -11.51
N GLY A 46 5.37 -17.02 -11.46
CA GLY A 46 6.26 -17.07 -12.63
C GLY A 46 6.94 -15.73 -12.90
N GLU A 47 7.86 -15.71 -13.88
CA GLU A 47 8.56 -14.48 -14.26
C GLU A 47 7.59 -13.43 -14.80
N VAL A 48 7.70 -12.19 -14.29
CA VAL A 48 6.89 -11.05 -14.70
C VAL A 48 7.71 -10.19 -15.67
N VAL A 49 7.62 -10.51 -16.96
CA VAL A 49 8.36 -9.83 -18.03
C VAL A 49 7.66 -8.56 -18.51
N LYS A 50 8.32 -7.78 -19.37
CA LYS A 50 7.84 -6.49 -19.89
C LYS A 50 6.35 -6.49 -20.23
N GLY A 51 5.63 -5.53 -19.67
CA GLY A 51 4.20 -5.30 -19.89
C GLY A 51 3.29 -6.15 -19.02
N GLN A 52 3.81 -7.20 -18.37
CA GLN A 52 3.02 -8.06 -17.50
C GLN A 52 2.71 -7.38 -16.17
N VAL A 53 1.56 -7.73 -15.62
CA VAL A 53 1.03 -7.15 -14.38
C VAL A 53 0.52 -8.24 -13.46
N VAL A 54 1.01 -8.24 -12.23
CA VAL A 54 0.46 -9.01 -11.11
C VAL A 54 -0.42 -8.06 -10.30
N LYS A 55 -1.63 -8.49 -9.95
CA LYS A 55 -2.61 -7.72 -9.17
C LYS A 55 -3.16 -8.61 -8.06
N GLN A 56 -3.10 -8.16 -6.82
CA GLN A 56 -3.81 -8.78 -5.68
C GLN A 56 -4.85 -7.80 -5.16
N THR A 57 -6.13 -8.17 -5.18
CA THR A 57 -7.19 -7.35 -4.55
C THR A 57 -7.25 -7.61 -3.05
N PHE A 58 -7.75 -6.62 -2.31
CA PHE A 58 -8.07 -6.76 -0.91
C PHE A 58 -9.16 -5.78 -0.46
N LEU A 59 -9.91 -6.18 0.56
CA LEU A 59 -10.81 -5.31 1.30
C LEU A 59 -10.04 -4.65 2.45
N SER A 60 -10.02 -3.32 2.50
CA SER A 60 -9.50 -2.61 3.67
C SER A 60 -10.56 -2.61 4.77
N GLU A 61 -10.43 -3.50 5.75
CA GLU A 61 -11.39 -3.63 6.86
C GLU A 61 -11.33 -2.46 7.86
N HIS A 62 -10.22 -1.71 7.86
CA HIS A 62 -10.01 -0.57 8.74
C HIS A 62 -9.86 0.75 7.96
N GLY A 63 -10.24 1.85 8.59
CA GLY A 63 -9.84 3.19 8.18
C GLY A 63 -8.34 3.41 8.41
N ASN A 64 -7.79 4.50 7.87
CA ASN A 64 -6.37 4.85 7.93
C ASN A 64 -5.43 3.79 7.34
N LEU A 65 -5.71 3.28 6.13
CA LEU A 65 -4.75 2.50 5.34
C LEU A 65 -3.45 3.32 5.14
N VAL A 66 -2.29 2.75 5.50
CA VAL A 66 -0.98 3.45 5.47
C VAL A 66 0.11 2.69 4.73
N GLY A 67 -0.17 1.48 4.29
CA GLY A 67 0.82 0.74 3.53
C GLY A 67 0.36 -0.63 3.12
N VAL A 68 1.14 -1.20 2.22
CA VAL A 68 1.06 -2.59 1.81
C VAL A 68 2.46 -3.15 1.68
N SER A 69 2.58 -4.46 1.66
CA SER A 69 3.80 -5.13 1.20
C SER A 69 3.49 -6.39 0.45
N VAL A 70 4.38 -6.77 -0.47
CA VAL A 70 4.28 -8.00 -1.25
C VAL A 70 5.63 -8.70 -1.22
N LYS A 71 5.63 -10.03 -1.05
CA LYS A 71 6.87 -10.81 -0.98
C LYS A 71 7.35 -11.14 -2.39
N LEU A 72 8.56 -10.68 -2.71
CA LEU A 72 9.13 -10.77 -4.06
C LEU A 72 10.27 -11.79 -4.09
N ALA A 73 10.55 -12.30 -5.29
CA ALA A 73 11.70 -13.17 -5.52
C ALA A 73 12.43 -12.77 -6.81
N THR A 74 13.73 -13.02 -6.79
CA THR A 74 14.70 -12.79 -7.87
C THR A 74 15.26 -14.09 -8.42
N PHE A 75 14.97 -15.22 -7.76
CA PHE A 75 15.60 -16.54 -7.97
C PHE A 75 17.11 -16.55 -7.67
N ALA A 76 17.55 -15.74 -6.70
CA ALA A 76 18.97 -15.52 -6.39
C ALA A 76 19.81 -15.03 -7.61
N ARG A 77 19.20 -14.26 -8.51
CA ARG A 77 19.83 -13.70 -9.71
C ARG A 77 19.98 -12.18 -9.60
N SER A 78 20.97 -11.63 -10.30
CA SER A 78 21.00 -10.20 -10.60
C SER A 78 20.01 -9.91 -11.73
N ASN A 79 18.89 -9.27 -11.37
CA ASN A 79 17.83 -8.94 -12.31
C ASN A 79 17.98 -7.49 -12.80
N GLU A 80 17.83 -7.28 -14.11
CA GLU A 80 17.86 -5.96 -14.74
C GLU A 80 16.45 -5.46 -15.03
N GLY A 81 16.34 -4.14 -15.22
CA GLY A 81 15.09 -3.48 -15.55
C GLY A 81 14.42 -2.81 -14.36
N HIS A 82 13.16 -2.44 -14.56
CA HIS A 82 12.37 -1.57 -13.73
C HIS A 82 10.98 -2.16 -13.54
N VAL A 83 10.49 -2.04 -12.31
CA VAL A 83 9.18 -2.53 -11.92
C VAL A 83 8.44 -1.40 -11.22
N GLU A 84 7.23 -1.14 -11.68
CA GLU A 84 6.31 -0.23 -11.00
C GLU A 84 5.49 -1.04 -9.98
N ILE A 85 5.57 -0.65 -8.71
CA ILE A 85 4.79 -1.27 -7.63
C ILE A 85 3.90 -0.19 -7.01
N GLY A 86 2.62 -0.49 -6.82
CA GLY A 86 1.68 0.50 -6.34
C GLY A 86 0.39 -0.07 -5.76
N VAL A 87 -0.45 0.84 -5.28
CA VAL A 87 -1.81 0.56 -4.81
C VAL A 87 -2.78 1.48 -5.51
N LYS A 88 -3.92 0.91 -5.91
CA LYS A 88 -5.04 1.59 -6.57
C LYS A 88 -6.35 1.24 -5.89
N VAL A 89 -7.33 2.13 -6.03
CA VAL A 89 -8.72 1.81 -5.67
C VAL A 89 -9.29 0.90 -6.75
N GLU A 90 -9.95 -0.19 -6.36
CA GLU A 90 -10.58 -1.08 -7.34
C GLU A 90 -11.73 -0.36 -8.06
N GLY A 91 -11.89 -0.63 -9.36
CA GLY A 91 -12.90 0.03 -10.20
C GLY A 91 -12.62 1.51 -10.52
N SER A 92 -11.45 2.05 -10.14
CA SER A 92 -11.06 3.43 -10.38
C SER A 92 -9.73 3.53 -11.13
N ASN A 93 -9.57 4.59 -11.92
CA ASN A 93 -8.27 4.99 -12.50
C ASN A 93 -7.36 5.72 -11.49
N ARG A 94 -7.80 5.90 -10.24
CA ARG A 94 -7.04 6.62 -9.22
C ARG A 94 -5.93 5.76 -8.62
N THR A 95 -4.69 6.07 -8.98
CA THR A 95 -3.50 5.64 -8.23
C THR A 95 -3.45 6.34 -6.88
N ILE A 96 -3.29 5.56 -5.81
CA ILE A 96 -3.11 6.09 -4.47
C ILE A 96 -1.65 6.44 -4.27
N TYR A 97 -0.80 5.47 -4.59
CA TYR A 97 0.64 5.59 -4.50
C TYR A 97 1.26 4.55 -5.43
N SER A 98 2.35 4.92 -6.09
CA SER A 98 3.21 3.98 -6.79
C SER A 98 4.64 4.47 -6.77
N THR A 99 5.56 3.54 -6.95
CA THR A 99 6.98 3.82 -7.13
C THR A 99 7.52 2.93 -8.23
N THR A 100 8.52 3.43 -8.95
CA THR A 100 9.31 2.64 -9.89
C THR A 100 10.65 2.34 -9.23
N VAL A 101 11.01 1.07 -9.17
CA VAL A 101 12.26 0.60 -8.59
C VAL A 101 13.02 -0.26 -9.58
N SER A 102 14.35 -0.25 -9.49
CA SER A 102 15.15 -1.17 -10.29
C SER A 102 15.03 -2.59 -9.74
N ALA A 103 14.92 -3.58 -10.63
CA ALA A 103 14.82 -4.98 -10.24
C ALA A 103 16.03 -5.46 -9.44
N ASN A 104 17.21 -4.86 -9.65
CA ASN A 104 18.42 -5.15 -8.90
C ASN A 104 18.38 -4.67 -7.43
N SER A 105 17.46 -3.77 -7.09
CA SER A 105 17.31 -3.22 -5.74
C SER A 105 16.36 -4.05 -4.88
N ILE A 106 15.70 -5.05 -5.47
CA ILE A 106 14.80 -5.96 -4.78
C ILE A 106 15.62 -7.06 -4.10
N VAL A 107 15.42 -7.18 -2.79
CA VAL A 107 16.02 -8.24 -1.97
C VAL A 107 15.24 -9.53 -2.20
N ASP A 108 15.96 -10.63 -2.48
CA ASP A 108 15.37 -11.95 -2.68
C ASP A 108 14.63 -12.43 -1.43
N ASN A 109 13.44 -13.00 -1.61
CA ASN A 109 12.60 -13.59 -0.55
C ASN A 109 12.14 -12.63 0.55
N ASP A 110 12.20 -11.32 0.29
CA ASP A 110 11.77 -10.29 1.24
C ASP A 110 10.50 -9.57 0.79
N TYR A 111 9.85 -8.92 1.75
CA TYR A 111 8.72 -8.05 1.51
C TYR A 111 9.17 -6.71 0.96
N PHE A 112 8.76 -6.40 -0.26
CA PHE A 112 8.81 -5.02 -0.75
C PHE A 112 7.71 -4.20 -0.06
N LYS A 113 8.10 -3.24 0.77
CA LYS A 113 7.18 -2.43 1.59
C LYS A 113 6.89 -1.09 0.93
N LEU A 114 5.62 -0.81 0.71
CA LEU A 114 5.13 0.46 0.21
C LEU A 114 4.38 1.18 1.32
N ARG A 115 4.94 2.29 1.80
CA ARG A 115 4.32 3.17 2.81
C ARG A 115 3.84 4.45 2.15
N PHE A 116 2.69 4.93 2.57
CA PHE A 116 2.10 6.16 2.04
C PHE A 116 1.31 6.89 3.14
N PRO A 117 0.97 8.19 2.94
CA PRO A 117 0.17 8.94 3.89
C PRO A 117 -1.18 8.24 4.19
N PRO A 118 -1.68 8.29 5.45
CA PRO A 118 -2.92 7.61 5.82
C PRO A 118 -4.12 7.99 4.97
N ILE A 119 -4.83 6.99 4.46
CA ILE A 119 -6.10 7.14 3.77
C ILE A 119 -7.20 6.97 4.81
N LYS A 120 -7.70 8.09 5.34
CA LYS A 120 -8.62 8.09 6.49
C LYS A 120 -9.85 7.20 6.28
N ASN A 121 -10.56 7.40 5.17
CA ASN A 121 -11.81 6.69 4.87
C ASN A 121 -11.54 5.48 3.97
N SER A 122 -10.61 4.60 4.37
CA SER A 122 -10.29 3.38 3.62
C SER A 122 -11.13 2.17 4.02
N ASN A 123 -11.83 2.23 5.14
CA ASN A 123 -12.68 1.15 5.63
C ASN A 123 -13.73 0.72 4.57
N ASN A 124 -13.98 -0.59 4.50
CA ASN A 124 -14.98 -1.21 3.63
C ASN A 124 -14.85 -0.85 2.14
N LYS A 125 -13.61 -0.63 1.68
CA LYS A 125 -13.31 -0.35 0.26
C LYS A 125 -12.33 -1.36 -0.30
N HIS A 126 -12.56 -1.72 -1.56
CA HIS A 126 -11.67 -2.60 -2.29
C HIS A 126 -10.53 -1.81 -2.93
N TYR A 127 -9.34 -2.38 -2.79
CA TYR A 127 -8.10 -1.89 -3.33
C TYR A 127 -7.38 -3.04 -4.03
N TYR A 128 -6.33 -2.70 -4.77
CA TYR A 128 -5.39 -3.72 -5.21
C TYR A 128 -3.96 -3.24 -5.15
N ILE A 129 -3.09 -4.15 -4.75
CA ILE A 129 -1.64 -4.05 -4.93
C ILE A 129 -1.36 -4.48 -6.36
N TYR A 130 -0.49 -3.76 -7.06
CA TYR A 130 0.01 -4.21 -8.35
C TYR A 130 1.53 -4.15 -8.43
N MET A 131 2.07 -5.08 -9.22
CA MET A 131 3.43 -5.07 -9.72
C MET A 131 3.37 -5.13 -11.24
N LYS A 132 3.96 -4.15 -11.92
CA LYS A 132 4.05 -4.10 -13.38
C LYS A 132 5.52 -4.04 -13.80
N SER A 133 5.92 -5.01 -14.62
CA SER A 133 7.26 -4.99 -15.23
C SER A 133 7.28 -4.02 -16.42
N LEU A 134 8.19 -3.05 -16.39
CA LEU A 134 8.26 -2.01 -17.43
C LEU A 134 9.12 -2.43 -18.61
N ASP A 135 10.22 -3.14 -18.34
CA ASP A 135 11.24 -3.52 -19.32
C ASP A 135 11.97 -4.84 -18.98
N GLY A 136 11.49 -5.60 -17.98
CA GLY A 136 12.10 -6.87 -17.56
C GLY A 136 12.07 -7.93 -18.67
N LYS A 137 13.13 -8.74 -18.74
CA LYS A 137 13.30 -9.79 -19.76
C LYS A 137 13.21 -11.17 -19.14
N THR A 138 12.84 -12.17 -19.95
CA THR A 138 12.89 -13.58 -19.55
C THR A 138 14.29 -13.94 -19.05
N GLY A 139 14.38 -14.67 -17.94
CA GLY A 139 15.64 -15.01 -17.28
C GLY A 139 16.21 -13.92 -16.38
N GLN A 140 15.63 -12.72 -16.39
CA GLN A 140 16.08 -11.55 -15.61
C GLN A 140 14.92 -10.82 -14.92
N ALA A 141 13.71 -11.35 -14.99
CA ALA A 141 12.52 -10.73 -14.43
C ALA A 141 12.31 -11.17 -12.97
N LEU A 142 11.65 -10.30 -12.21
CA LEU A 142 11.17 -10.61 -10.88
C LEU A 142 9.96 -11.54 -10.93
N THR A 143 9.67 -12.15 -9.79
CA THR A 143 8.40 -12.80 -9.52
C THR A 143 7.83 -12.35 -8.17
N ALA A 144 6.59 -12.72 -7.91
CA ALA A 144 5.92 -12.59 -6.62
C ALA A 144 5.61 -13.98 -6.07
N TYR A 145 5.78 -14.15 -4.76
CA TYR A 145 5.33 -15.35 -4.08
C TYR A 145 3.81 -15.42 -4.03
N LYS A 146 3.27 -16.63 -4.10
CA LYS A 146 1.85 -16.90 -3.96
C LYS A 146 1.55 -18.20 -3.21
N SER A 147 0.36 -18.30 -2.63
CA SER A 147 -0.26 -19.56 -2.28
C SER A 147 -0.86 -20.23 -3.54
N THR A 148 -1.06 -21.55 -3.46
CA THR A 148 -1.78 -22.32 -4.49
C THR A 148 -3.27 -22.46 -4.19
N GLU A 149 -3.66 -22.20 -2.95
CA GLU A 149 -5.03 -22.23 -2.44
C GLU A 149 -5.45 -20.81 -2.05
N ASP A 150 -6.75 -20.53 -2.09
CA ASP A 150 -7.31 -19.28 -1.56
C ASP A 150 -7.12 -19.27 -0.04
N LYS A 151 -6.21 -18.42 0.40
CA LYS A 151 -5.86 -18.21 1.81
C LYS A 151 -6.39 -16.86 2.31
N TYR A 152 -6.90 -16.00 1.41
CA TYR A 152 -7.53 -14.73 1.72
C TYR A 152 -8.79 -14.51 0.87
N SER A 153 -9.93 -14.90 1.43
CA SER A 153 -11.23 -14.97 0.71
C SER A 153 -11.86 -13.63 0.32
N LEU A 154 -11.33 -12.51 0.81
CA LEU A 154 -11.83 -11.15 0.51
C LEU A 154 -11.02 -10.46 -0.61
N GLY A 155 -10.24 -11.24 -1.35
CA GLY A 155 -9.42 -10.79 -2.44
C GLY A 155 -9.15 -11.89 -3.45
N GLU A 156 -8.51 -11.51 -4.55
CA GLU A 156 -8.23 -12.39 -5.66
C GLU A 156 -6.91 -11.96 -6.32
N LEU A 157 -6.11 -12.96 -6.70
CA LEU A 157 -4.90 -12.79 -7.49
C LEU A 157 -5.21 -12.81 -8.98
N TYR A 158 -4.60 -11.89 -9.72
CA TYR A 158 -4.66 -11.80 -11.17
C TYR A 158 -3.25 -11.66 -11.74
N VAL A 159 -3.00 -12.35 -12.86
CA VAL A 159 -1.80 -12.17 -13.68
C VAL A 159 -2.25 -11.85 -15.09
N ASN A 160 -1.85 -10.68 -15.60
CA ASN A 160 -2.25 -10.16 -16.91
C ASN A 160 -3.77 -10.13 -17.12
N GLY A 161 -4.53 -9.85 -16.05
CA GLY A 161 -5.99 -9.81 -16.07
C GLY A 161 -6.67 -11.18 -15.92
N ALA A 162 -5.94 -12.29 -15.99
CA ALA A 162 -6.48 -13.62 -15.74
C ALA A 162 -6.45 -13.95 -14.24
N LYS A 163 -7.60 -14.28 -13.65
CA LYS A 163 -7.70 -14.76 -12.27
C LYS A 163 -6.85 -16.01 -12.09
N GLN A 164 -6.10 -16.06 -10.99
CA GLN A 164 -5.25 -17.17 -10.60
C GLN A 164 -5.86 -17.93 -9.42
N ASN A 165 -5.44 -19.18 -9.25
CA ASN A 165 -5.66 -19.89 -7.99
C ASN A 165 -4.71 -19.37 -6.91
N GLY A 166 -5.27 -19.21 -5.71
CA GLY A 166 -4.61 -18.69 -4.52
C GLY A 166 -4.38 -17.18 -4.53
N ASP A 167 -3.51 -16.73 -3.64
CA ASP A 167 -3.26 -15.33 -3.32
C ASP A 167 -1.78 -15.01 -3.40
N ALA A 168 -1.44 -13.77 -3.72
CA ALA A 168 -0.08 -13.29 -3.47
C ALA A 168 0.27 -13.42 -1.98
N VAL A 169 1.56 -13.50 -1.67
CA VAL A 169 2.02 -13.32 -0.29
C VAL A 169 2.13 -11.83 -0.01
N PHE A 170 1.22 -11.28 0.78
CA PHE A 170 1.08 -9.84 0.99
C PHE A 170 0.64 -9.46 2.41
N GLN A 171 0.91 -8.21 2.77
CA GLN A 171 0.43 -7.62 4.01
C GLN A 171 -0.20 -6.26 3.75
N VAL A 172 -1.19 -5.92 4.57
CA VAL A 172 -1.85 -4.61 4.54
C VAL A 172 -1.74 -3.98 5.92
N PHE A 173 -1.40 -2.69 5.96
CA PHE A 173 -1.14 -1.98 7.20
C PHE A 173 -2.08 -0.79 7.37
N TYR A 174 -2.61 -0.64 8.58
CA TYR A 174 -3.39 0.52 8.99
C TYR A 174 -2.73 1.24 10.16
N ASN A 175 -2.97 2.54 10.28
CA ASN A 175 -2.55 3.30 11.45
C ASN A 175 -3.68 3.29 12.48
N ASN A 176 -3.43 2.62 13.60
CA ASN A 176 -4.32 2.65 14.76
C ASN A 176 -4.09 3.94 15.56
N SER A 177 -4.58 5.06 15.02
CA SER A 177 -4.46 6.38 15.64
C SER A 177 -5.44 6.57 16.80
N VAL A 178 -5.17 7.58 17.63
CA VAL A 178 -6.08 7.98 18.71
C VAL A 178 -7.48 8.30 18.17
N PHE A 179 -7.59 8.91 16.98
CA PHE A 179 -8.90 9.16 16.37
C PHE A 179 -9.63 7.90 15.94
N ASN A 180 -8.95 6.88 15.41
CA ASN A 180 -9.61 5.61 15.10
C ASN A 180 -10.20 4.97 16.37
N LYS A 181 -9.49 5.05 17.51
CA LYS A 181 -9.97 4.50 18.78
C LYS A 181 -11.18 5.25 19.35
N ILE A 182 -11.27 6.55 19.13
CA ILE A 182 -12.31 7.40 19.74
C ILE A 182 -13.56 7.46 18.85
N PHE A 183 -13.39 7.49 17.52
CA PHE A 183 -14.47 7.80 16.59
C PHE A 183 -15.01 6.62 15.78
N ASN A 184 -14.46 5.40 15.93
CA ASN A 184 -14.94 4.17 15.28
C ASN A 184 -15.26 4.35 13.77
N PHE A 185 -14.31 4.87 12.99
CA PHE A 185 -14.42 4.94 11.52
C PHE A 185 -13.89 3.67 10.85
#